data_AF-A0A520AKI4-F1
#
_entry.id   AF-A0A520AKI4-F1
#
_cell.length_a   1.000
_cell.length_b   1.000
_cell.length_c   1.000
_cell.angle_alpha   90.00
_cell.angle_beta   90.00
_cell.angle_gamma   90.00
#
_symmetry.space_group_name_H-M   'P 1'
#
loop_
_entity.id
_entity.type
_entity.pdbx_description
1 polymer ?
#
loop_
_entity_poly.entity_id
_entity_poly.type
_entity_poly.pdbx_seq_one_letter_code
_entity_poly.pdbx_strand_id
1 'polypeptide(L)' 'MINQQFALIPNEEYIAIAEEKDQNYWAGRFGVSVETLKSAVRACRSTVYNNIKVYLQTSGN' A
#
# COMPACT_ATOMS: atom_id res chain seq x y z
N MET A 1 2.33 -4.02 30.85
CA MET A 1 1.14 -3.53 30.11
C MET A 1 1.69 -2.64 29.02
N ILE A 2 1.74 -3.11 27.78
CA ILE A 2 2.38 -2.36 26.69
C ILE A 2 1.36 -1.35 26.19
N ASN A 3 1.59 -0.06 26.46
CA ASN A 3 0.84 1.02 25.82
C ASN A 3 1.22 1.04 24.35
N GLN A 4 0.48 0.29 23.52
CA GLN A 4 0.55 0.40 22.08
C GLN A 4 -0.15 1.71 21.68
N GLN A 5 0.57 2.80 21.85
CA GLN A 5 0.20 4.09 21.31
C GLN A 5 0.36 3.98 19.81
N PHE A 6 -0.72 3.59 19.12
CA PHE A 6 -0.80 3.78 17.68
C PHE A 6 -0.75 5.28 17.45
N ALA A 7 0.43 5.78 17.10
CA ALA A 7 0.53 7.13 16.59
C ALA A 7 -0.26 7.11 15.29
N LEU A 8 -1.51 7.60 15.32
CA LEU A 8 -2.23 8.02 14.14
C LEU A 8 -1.38 9.09 13.50
N ILE A 9 -0.51 8.69 12.57
CA ILE A 9 0.26 9.61 11.77
C ILE A 9 -0.80 10.30 10.89
N PRO A 10 -1.09 11.59 11.09
CA PRO A 10 -2.35 12.21 10.64
C PRO A 10 -2.50 12.34 9.11
N ASN A 11 -1.56 11.79 8.34
CA ASN A 11 -1.54 11.83 6.87
C ASN A 11 -1.14 10.47 6.26
N GLU A 12 -1.18 9.38 7.04
CA GLU A 12 -0.88 8.06 6.51
C GLU A 12 -2.12 7.50 5.80
N GLU A 13 -2.11 7.58 4.47
CA GLU A 13 -3.16 6.97 3.65
C GLU A 13 -2.91 5.46 3.58
N TYR A 14 -3.95 4.66 3.81
CA TYR A 14 -3.89 3.20 3.72
C TYR A 14 -4.62 2.72 2.47
N ILE A 15 -4.05 1.72 1.81
CA ILE A 15 -4.67 1.08 0.67
C ILE A 15 -5.59 -0.05 1.11
N ALA A 16 -6.73 -0.15 0.45
CA ALA A 16 -7.66 -1.26 0.60
C ALA A 16 -7.47 -2.24 -0.56
N ILE A 17 -7.29 -3.52 -0.28
CA ILE A 17 -7.17 -4.56 -1.31
C ILE A 17 -8.13 -5.73 -1.06
N ALA A 18 -9.15 -5.53 -0.23
CA ALA A 18 -10.13 -6.55 0.14
C ALA A 18 -11.04 -6.88 -1.06
N GLU A 19 -11.56 -5.86 -1.73
CA GLU A 19 -12.47 -6.02 -2.86
C GLU A 19 -11.76 -5.76 -4.20
N GLU A 20 -12.26 -6.38 -5.26
CA GLU A 20 -11.76 -6.17 -6.62
C GLU A 20 -11.85 -4.70 -7.05
N LYS A 21 -12.92 -3.99 -6.64
CA LYS A 21 -13.10 -2.57 -6.94
C LYS A 21 -11.96 -1.72 -6.33
N ASP A 22 -11.59 -1.98 -5.09
CA ASP A 22 -10.50 -1.26 -4.42
C ASP A 22 -9.16 -1.62 -5.07
N GLN A 23 -8.92 -2.90 -5.35
CA GLN A 23 -7.70 -3.35 -6.02
C GLN A 23 -7.51 -2.63 -7.36
N ASN A 24 -8.55 -2.54 -8.19
CA ASN A 24 -8.50 -1.83 -9.46
C ASN A 24 -8.31 -0.31 -9.27
N TYR A 25 -8.99 0.29 -8.30
CA TYR A 25 -8.83 1.71 -7.98
C TYR A 25 -7.39 2.04 -7.59
N TRP A 26 -6.81 1.29 -6.66
CA TRP A 26 -5.44 1.51 -6.19
C TRP A 26 -4.42 1.19 -7.27
N ALA A 27 -4.60 0.09 -8.02
CA ALA A 27 -3.72 -0.26 -9.13
C ALA A 27 -3.68 0.86 -10.18
N GLY A 28 -4.85 1.40 -10.55
CA GLY A 28 -4.95 2.57 -11.42
C GLY A 28 -4.28 3.81 -10.83
N ARG A 29 -4.45 4.06 -9.52
CA ARG A 29 -3.83 5.20 -8.82
C ARG A 29 -2.29 5.11 -8.78
N PHE A 30 -1.75 3.90 -8.69
CA PHE A 30 -0.31 3.65 -8.76
C PHE A 30 0.22 3.55 -10.20
N GLY A 31 -0.66 3.46 -11.20
CA GLY A 31 -0.27 3.25 -12.60
C GLY A 31 0.34 1.87 -12.87
N VAL A 32 -0.03 0.85 -12.08
CA VAL A 32 0.48 -0.52 -12.19
C VAL A 32 -0.66 -1.52 -12.34
N SER A 33 -0.35 -2.76 -12.74
CA SER A 33 -1.32 -3.85 -12.75
C SER A 33 -1.70 -4.27 -11.32
N VAL A 34 -2.91 -4.80 -11.14
CA VAL A 34 -3.40 -5.34 -9.85
C VAL A 34 -2.46 -6.42 -9.29
N GLU A 35 -1.86 -7.24 -10.16
CA GLU A 35 -0.88 -8.25 -9.78
C GLU A 35 0.39 -7.62 -9.18
N THR A 36 0.91 -6.57 -9.81
CA THR A 36 2.06 -5.79 -9.32
C THR A 36 1.75 -5.13 -7.98
N LEU A 37 0.55 -4.56 -7.82
CA LEU A 37 0.09 -4.01 -6.56
C LEU A 37 0.09 -5.08 -5.45
N LYS A 38 -0.54 -6.24 -5.70
CA LYS A 38 -0.59 -7.36 -4.73
C LYS A 38 0.81 -7.85 -4.36
N SER A 39 1.71 -7.95 -5.34
CA SER A 39 3.10 -8.31 -5.11
C SER A 39 3.81 -7.29 -4.23
N ALA A 40 3.64 -5.99 -4.50
CA ALA A 40 4.21 -4.91 -3.72
C ALA A 40 3.69 -4.87 -2.27
N VAL A 41 2.38 -5.07 -2.05
CA VAL A 41 1.82 -5.17 -0.69
C VAL A 41 2.48 -6.32 0.08
N ARG A 42 2.65 -7.48 -0.57
CA ARG A 42 3.29 -8.66 0.04
C ARG A 42 4.76 -8.43 0.34
N ALA A 43 5.50 -7.81 -0.57
CA ALA A 43 6.91 -7.51 -0.39
C ALA A 43 7.14 -6.45 0.71
N CYS A 44 6.30 -5.42 0.73
CA CYS A 44 6.38 -4.32 1.70
C CYS A 44 5.88 -4.73 3.10
N ARG A 45 5.04 -5.79 3.19
CA ARG A 45 4.34 -6.23 4.41
C ARG A 45 3.59 -5.08 5.10
N SER A 46 3.13 -4.11 4.30
CA SER A 46 2.50 -2.88 4.76
C SER A 46 1.42 -2.48 3.75
N THR A 47 0.31 -1.95 4.26
CA THR A 47 -0.77 -1.36 3.44
C THR A 47 -0.70 0.16 3.42
N VAL A 48 0.39 0.74 3.91
CA VAL A 48 0.61 2.19 3.86
C VAL A 48 0.90 2.60 2.42
N TYR A 49 0.12 3.54 1.90
CA TYR A 49 0.22 4.05 0.53
C TYR A 49 1.64 4.52 0.21
N ASN A 50 2.25 5.29 1.13
CA ASN A 50 3.59 5.83 0.92
C ASN A 50 4.65 4.73 0.82
N ASN A 51 4.57 3.70 1.66
CA ASN A 51 5.54 2.59 1.64
C ASN A 51 5.45 1.80 0.33
N ILE A 52 4.22 1.54 -0.15
CA ILE A 52 3.99 0.86 -1.42
C ILE A 52 4.43 1.74 -2.60
N LYS A 53 4.14 3.04 -2.55
CA LYS A 53 4.59 3.99 -3.57
C LYS A 53 6.10 3.99 -3.71
N VAL A 54 6.82 4.12 -2.60
CA VAL A 54 8.29 4.11 -2.56
C VAL A 54 8.83 2.78 -3.10
N TYR A 55 8.23 1.66 -2.69
CA TYR A 55 8.61 0.34 -3.19
C TYR A 55 8.44 0.23 -4.71
N LEU A 56 7.27 0.61 -5.23
CA LEU A 56 6.97 0.55 -6.67
C LEU A 56 7.88 1.47 -7.49
N GLN A 57 8.28 2.63 -6.94
CA GLN A 57 9.25 3.52 -7.58
C GLN A 57 10.68 2.96 -7.55
N THR A 58 11.05 2.22 -6.50
CA THR A 58 12.41 1.69 -6.32
C THR A 58 12.63 0.39 -7.08
N SER A 59 11.62 -0.47 -7.18
CA SER A 59 11.70 -1.73 -7.92
C SER A 59 11.58 -1.57 -9.44
N GLY A 60 11.34 -0.36 -9.94
CA GLY A 60 11.16 -0.05 -11.36
C GLY A 60 12.39 0.49 -12.09
N ASN A 61 13.59 0.47 -11.48
CA ASN A 61 14.82 1.01 -12.06
C ASN A 61 15.98 0.02 -12.07
#